data_AF-A0A7G8J1C4-F1
#
_entry.id   AF-A0A7G8J1C4-F1
#
_cell.length_a   1.000
_cell.length_b   1.000
_cell.length_c   1.000
_cell.angle_alpha   90.00
_cell.angle_beta   90.00
_cell.angle_gamma   90.00
#
_symmetry.space_group_name_H-M   'P 1'
#
loop_
_entity.id
_entity.type
_entity.pdbx_description
1 polymer ?
#
loop_
_entity_poly.entity_id
_entity_poly.type
_entity_poly.pdbx_seq_one_letter_code
_entity_poly.pdbx_strand_id
1 'polypeptide(L)'
;MLGQCPERVDDPPDLSLDTLLQKALDSLMQHWTEVLDCCAGDLEKAQQHLLESELKDGPSSDQASVRESLQSSLTGAEQVLNGLSASLELPRLLALSNQDQVRREAMQRVMLVLKKRKAIDQLLDGVMEGWRLTRLPRIDRDILRLAVIDLSELHTPAAVACNEAVELAHRFSDEQGRKMINGVLRRLQNAPSLVLS
;
A
#
# COMPACT_ATOMS: atom_id res chain seq x y z
N MET A 1 45.24 -21.96 -42.13
CA MET A 1 45.17 -20.84 -41.18
C MET A 1 43.77 -20.24 -41.27
N LEU A 2 42.88 -20.61 -40.36
CA LEU A 2 41.64 -19.88 -40.09
C LEU A 2 41.82 -19.33 -38.67
N GLY A 3 41.93 -18.01 -38.57
CA GLY A 3 42.13 -17.31 -37.31
C GLY A 3 40.90 -17.45 -36.42
N GLN A 4 41.13 -17.85 -35.18
CA GLN A 4 40.15 -17.86 -34.11
C GLN A 4 39.80 -16.41 -33.75
N CYS A 5 38.54 -16.01 -33.89
CA CYS A 5 38.01 -14.85 -33.16
C CYS A 5 37.81 -15.28 -31.70
N PRO A 6 38.32 -14.54 -30.71
CA PRO A 6 38.01 -14.83 -29.32
C PRO A 6 36.55 -14.44 -29.05
N GLU A 7 35.70 -15.42 -28.77
CA GLU A 7 34.41 -15.19 -28.10
C GLU A 7 34.71 -14.68 -26.70
N ARG A 8 34.77 -13.35 -26.56
CA ARG A 8 34.64 -12.71 -25.27
C ARG A 8 33.16 -12.78 -24.91
N VAL A 9 32.77 -13.85 -24.24
CA VAL A 9 31.51 -13.91 -23.50
C VAL A 9 31.72 -12.94 -22.33
N ASP A 10 31.38 -11.68 -22.54
CA ASP A 10 31.20 -10.77 -21.43
C ASP A 10 30.01 -11.32 -20.63
N ASP A 11 30.28 -11.83 -19.43
CA ASP A 11 29.24 -12.18 -18.47
C ASP A 11 28.26 -10.99 -18.39
N PRO A 12 26.94 -11.22 -18.48
CA PRO A 12 25.97 -10.14 -18.36
C PRO A 12 26.28 -9.39 -17.06
N PRO A 13 26.26 -8.05 -17.07
CA PRO A 13 26.62 -7.27 -15.90
C PRO A 13 25.81 -7.80 -14.72
N ASP A 14 26.51 -8.16 -13.65
CA ASP A 14 25.96 -8.68 -12.40
C ASP A 14 25.15 -7.57 -11.71
N LEU A 15 24.04 -7.21 -12.36
CA LEU A 15 23.11 -6.19 -11.92
C LEU A 15 22.33 -6.85 -10.78
N SER A 16 22.83 -6.61 -9.57
CA SER A 16 22.10 -6.97 -8.36
C SER A 16 20.67 -6.45 -8.47
N LEU A 17 19.71 -7.23 -7.95
CA LEU A 17 18.30 -6.85 -7.91
C LEU A 17 18.13 -5.43 -7.35
N ASP A 18 18.98 -5.05 -6.40
CA ASP A 18 19.04 -3.71 -5.82
C ASP A 18 19.39 -2.62 -6.84
N THR A 19 20.35 -2.87 -7.73
CA THR A 19 20.73 -1.90 -8.77
C THR A 19 19.63 -1.72 -9.80
N LEU A 20 18.93 -2.80 -10.17
CA LEU A 20 17.78 -2.75 -11.08
C LEU A 20 16.59 -2.03 -10.43
N LEU A 21 16.34 -2.28 -9.14
CA LEU A 21 15.29 -1.61 -8.38
C LEU A 21 15.57 -0.12 -8.22
N GLN A 22 16.81 0.24 -7.89
CA GLN A 22 17.21 1.63 -7.75
C GLN A 22 16.98 2.38 -9.07
N LYS A 23 17.43 1.83 -10.20
CA LYS A 23 17.23 2.42 -11.53
C LYS A 23 15.76 2.53 -11.94
N ALA A 24 14.96 1.50 -11.65
CA ALA A 24 13.53 1.53 -11.94
C ALA A 24 12.81 2.59 -11.09
N LEU A 25 13.18 2.72 -9.82
CA LEU A 25 12.64 3.71 -8.90
C LEU A 25 13.04 5.13 -9.33
N ASP A 26 14.31 5.35 -9.66
CA ASP A 26 14.81 6.63 -10.17
C ASP A 26 14.08 7.02 -11.46
N SER A 27 13.90 6.09 -12.40
CA SER A 27 13.19 6.34 -13.65
C SER A 27 11.71 6.65 -13.44
N LEU A 28 11.05 5.98 -12.49
CA LEU A 28 9.66 6.26 -12.13
C LEU A 28 9.53 7.62 -11.44
N MET A 29 10.39 7.92 -10.47
CA MET A 29 10.39 9.23 -9.80
C MET A 29 10.65 10.36 -10.78
N GLN A 30 11.58 10.16 -11.72
CA GLN A 30 11.87 11.13 -12.77
C GLN A 30 10.62 11.37 -13.64
N HIS A 31 9.95 10.30 -14.10
CA HIS A 31 8.73 10.43 -14.90
C HIS A 31 7.64 11.22 -14.17
N TRP A 32 7.41 10.93 -12.89
CA TRP A 32 6.38 11.65 -12.14
C TRP A 32 6.76 13.10 -11.82
N THR A 33 8.05 13.40 -11.65
CA THR A 33 8.54 14.77 -11.51
C THR A 33 8.28 15.58 -12.78
N GLU A 34 8.58 15.00 -13.94
CA GLU A 34 8.31 15.63 -15.25
C GLU A 34 6.82 15.91 -15.44
N VAL A 35 5.95 14.96 -15.08
CA VAL A 35 4.50 15.15 -15.20
C VAL A 35 3.99 16.21 -14.21
N LEU A 36 4.52 16.28 -12.99
CA LEU A 36 4.21 17.34 -12.03
C LEU A 36 4.65 18.72 -12.53
N ASP A 37 5.84 18.82 -13.12
CA ASP A 37 6.35 20.06 -13.71
C ASP A 37 5.45 20.53 -14.87
N CYS A 38 4.96 19.60 -15.71
CA CYS A 38 3.97 19.92 -16.73
C CYS A 38 2.67 20.48 -16.14
N CYS A 39 2.11 19.83 -15.11
CA CYS A 39 0.90 20.30 -14.44
C CYS A 39 1.09 21.69 -13.80
N ALA A 40 2.25 21.95 -13.20
CA ALA A 40 2.59 23.25 -12.63
C ALA A 40 2.67 24.34 -13.73
N GLY A 41 3.31 24.04 -14.86
CA GLY A 41 3.38 24.96 -15.99
C GLY A 41 2.01 25.27 -16.62
N ASP A 42 1.12 24.29 -16.70
CA ASP A 42 -0.24 24.50 -17.19
C ASP A 42 -1.10 25.32 -16.22
N LEU A 43 -0.89 25.17 -14.91
CA LEU A 43 -1.52 26.00 -13.89
C LEU A 43 -1.04 27.47 -13.98
N GLU A 44 0.26 27.69 -14.18
CA GLU A 44 0.85 29.03 -14.32
C GLU A 44 0.29 29.75 -15.56
N LYS A 45 0.17 29.05 -16.70
CA LYS A 45 -0.50 29.58 -17.91
C LYS A 45 -1.95 29.95 -17.65
N ALA A 46 -2.71 29.09 -16.95
CA ALA A 46 -4.11 29.36 -16.62
C ALA A 46 -4.26 30.60 -15.72
N GLN A 47 -3.35 30.80 -14.76
CA GLN A 47 -3.32 31.98 -13.90
C GLN A 47 -2.96 33.25 -14.69
N GLN A 48 -2.00 33.17 -15.61
CA GLN A 48 -1.62 34.29 -16.49
C GLN A 48 -2.79 34.73 -17.37
N HIS A 49 -3.51 33.77 -17.96
CA HIS A 49 -4.71 34.03 -18.75
C HIS A 49 -5.85 34.63 -17.91
N LEU A 50 -6.00 34.22 -16.66
CA LEU A 50 -6.98 34.81 -15.73
C LEU A 50 -6.64 36.28 -15.44
N LEU A 51 -5.38 36.59 -15.17
CA LEU A 51 -4.89 37.97 -14.98
C LEU A 51 -5.09 38.84 -16.23
N GLU A 52 -4.78 38.33 -17.41
CA GLU A 52 -4.99 39.03 -18.69
C GLU A 52 -6.48 39.24 -19.01
N SER A 53 -7.33 38.32 -18.58
CA SER A 53 -8.79 38.39 -18.71
C SER A 53 -9.39 39.42 -17.74
N GLU A 54 -8.95 39.47 -16.48
CA GLU A 54 -9.40 40.48 -15.50
C GLU A 54 -8.98 41.91 -15.87
N LEU A 55 -7.90 42.06 -16.64
CA LEU A 55 -7.45 43.35 -17.18
C LEU A 55 -8.28 43.83 -18.39
N LYS A 56 -9.06 42.95 -19.02
CA LYS A 56 -9.93 43.24 -20.18
C LYS A 56 -11.40 43.07 -19.78
N ASP A 57 -12.02 44.11 -19.23
CA ASP A 57 -13.44 44.12 -18.86
C ASP A 57 -14.38 43.68 -20.03
N GLY A 58 -14.97 42.48 -19.95
CA GLY A 58 -16.02 41.97 -20.85
C GLY A 58 -16.54 40.56 -20.46
N PRO A 59 -17.86 40.27 -20.50
CA PRO A 59 -18.42 39.15 -19.73
C PRO A 59 -18.40 37.77 -20.42
N SER A 60 -18.30 36.74 -19.57
CA SER A 60 -18.81 35.35 -19.67
C SER A 60 -18.07 34.28 -20.47
N SER A 61 -17.40 34.59 -21.59
CA SER A 61 -16.67 33.58 -22.39
C SER A 61 -15.37 33.12 -21.72
N ASP A 62 -14.55 34.08 -21.30
CA ASP A 62 -13.18 33.79 -20.84
C ASP A 62 -13.14 33.14 -19.46
N GLN A 63 -14.07 33.49 -18.56
CA GLN A 63 -14.18 32.85 -17.25
C GLN A 63 -14.56 31.36 -17.32
N ALA A 64 -15.34 30.94 -18.32
CA ALA A 64 -15.70 29.55 -18.50
C ALA A 64 -14.49 28.72 -18.95
N SER A 65 -13.70 29.22 -19.90
CA SER A 65 -12.47 28.59 -20.38
C SER A 65 -11.38 28.52 -19.31
N VAL A 66 -11.28 29.56 -18.46
CA VAL A 66 -10.34 29.58 -17.34
C VAL A 66 -10.75 28.58 -16.25
N ARG A 67 -12.06 28.46 -15.94
CA ARG A 67 -12.56 27.42 -15.01
C ARG A 67 -12.32 26.01 -15.54
N GLU A 68 -12.53 25.79 -16.83
CA GLU A 68 -12.30 24.50 -17.48
C GLU A 68 -10.81 24.13 -17.45
N SER A 69 -9.93 25.09 -17.75
CA SER A 69 -8.47 24.92 -17.62
C SER A 69 -8.04 24.59 -16.19
N LEU A 70 -8.55 25.32 -15.18
CA LEU A 70 -8.26 25.04 -13.77
C LEU A 70 -8.78 23.66 -13.33
N GLN A 71 -10.00 23.29 -13.71
CA GLN A 71 -10.53 21.95 -13.43
C GLN A 71 -9.71 20.85 -14.07
N SER A 72 -9.26 21.05 -15.31
CA SER A 72 -8.40 20.09 -16.02
C SER A 72 -7.06 19.94 -15.33
N SER A 73 -6.42 21.04 -14.91
CA SER A 73 -5.14 21.00 -14.19
C SER A 73 -5.27 20.33 -12.81
N LEU A 74 -6.37 20.59 -12.09
CA LEU A 74 -6.61 19.99 -10.77
C LEU A 74 -6.91 18.49 -10.88
N THR A 75 -7.69 18.09 -11.89
CA THR A 75 -7.93 16.68 -12.22
C THR A 75 -6.65 15.98 -12.64
N GLY A 76 -5.81 16.64 -13.44
CA GLY A 76 -4.48 16.14 -13.82
C GLY A 76 -3.58 15.94 -12.60
N ALA A 77 -3.52 16.91 -11.69
CA ALA A 77 -2.75 16.80 -10.44
C ALA A 77 -3.26 15.65 -9.55
N GLU A 78 -4.57 15.47 -9.43
CA GLU A 78 -5.16 14.34 -8.70
C GLU A 78 -4.80 12.98 -9.33
N GLN A 79 -4.85 12.88 -10.66
CA GLN A 79 -4.44 11.66 -11.38
C GLN A 79 -2.96 11.35 -11.17
N VAL A 80 -2.11 12.36 -11.18
CA VAL A 80 -0.67 12.24 -10.90
C VAL A 80 -0.43 11.78 -9.47
N LEU A 81 -1.10 12.38 -8.48
CA LEU A 81 -0.97 11.99 -7.08
C LEU A 81 -1.42 10.53 -6.85
N ASN A 82 -2.55 10.13 -7.44
CA ASN A 82 -3.04 8.76 -7.36
C ASN A 82 -2.09 7.78 -8.07
N GLY A 83 -1.55 8.17 -9.23
CA GLY A 83 -0.60 7.38 -10.00
C GLY A 83 0.75 7.20 -9.28
N LEU A 84 1.27 8.27 -8.66
CA LEU A 84 2.44 8.25 -7.79
C LEU A 84 2.25 7.30 -6.61
N SER A 85 1.10 7.41 -5.93
CA SER A 85 0.77 6.55 -4.79
C SER A 85 0.82 5.06 -5.17
N ALA A 86 0.19 4.69 -6.29
CA ALA A 86 0.20 3.33 -6.80
C ALA A 86 1.59 2.87 -7.28
N SER A 87 2.32 3.75 -7.98
CA SER A 87 3.63 3.44 -8.56
C SER A 87 4.73 3.27 -7.51
N LEU A 88 4.61 3.95 -6.36
CA LEU A 88 5.54 3.84 -5.25
C LEU A 88 5.28 2.63 -4.36
N GLU A 89 4.13 1.95 -4.48
CA GLU A 89 3.78 0.82 -3.63
C GLU A 89 4.67 -0.40 -3.88
N LEU A 90 4.88 -0.78 -5.15
CA LEU A 90 5.69 -1.93 -5.51
C LEU A 90 7.20 -1.76 -5.21
N PRO A 91 7.84 -0.63 -5.57
CA PRO A 91 9.23 -0.38 -5.20
C PRO A 91 9.42 -0.30 -3.68
N ARG A 92 8.47 0.29 -2.93
CA ARG A 92 8.48 0.28 -1.47
C ARG A 92 8.38 -1.14 -0.90
N LEU A 93 7.49 -1.98 -1.44
CA LEU A 93 7.38 -3.39 -1.04
C LEU A 93 8.66 -4.16 -1.33
N LEU A 94 9.33 -3.91 -2.45
CA LEU A 94 10.59 -4.55 -2.82
C LEU A 94 11.77 -4.07 -1.97
N ALA A 95 11.86 -2.77 -1.69
CA ALA A 95 12.84 -2.22 -0.75
C ALA A 95 12.63 -2.77 0.68
N LEU A 96 11.39 -2.91 1.14
CA LEU A 96 11.06 -3.60 2.39
C LEU A 96 11.40 -5.10 2.33
N SER A 97 11.27 -5.74 1.17
CA SER A 97 11.66 -7.16 1.00
C SER A 97 13.17 -7.38 1.06
N ASN A 98 13.97 -6.35 0.72
CA ASN A 98 15.42 -6.33 0.89
C ASN A 98 15.83 -6.04 2.35
N GLN A 99 14.91 -5.55 3.18
CA GLN A 99 15.10 -5.55 4.62
C GLN A 99 14.89 -6.97 5.14
N ASP A 100 16.01 -7.67 5.20
CA ASP A 100 16.17 -9.02 5.72
C ASP A 100 15.37 -9.29 7.00
N GLN A 101 15.33 -8.31 7.90
CA GLN A 101 14.56 -8.38 9.14
C GLN A 101 13.05 -8.38 8.90
N VAL A 102 12.53 -7.45 8.07
CA VAL A 102 11.10 -7.36 7.73
C VAL A 102 10.63 -8.64 7.06
N ARG A 103 11.41 -9.16 6.11
CA ARG A 103 11.09 -10.43 5.43
C ARG A 103 11.03 -11.60 6.42
N ARG A 104 12.00 -11.71 7.33
CA ARG A 104 12.03 -12.75 8.37
C ARG A 104 10.82 -12.64 9.30
N GLU A 105 10.49 -11.43 9.76
CA GLU A 105 9.37 -11.19 10.67
C GLU A 105 8.01 -11.47 10.02
N ALA A 106 7.82 -11.08 8.75
CA ALA A 106 6.61 -11.39 7.99
C ALA A 106 6.47 -12.91 7.79
N MET A 107 7.56 -13.58 7.39
CA MET A 107 7.57 -15.03 7.23
C MET A 107 7.31 -15.75 8.55
N GLN A 108 7.88 -15.26 9.66
CA GLN A 108 7.65 -15.81 11.00
C GLN A 108 6.16 -15.78 11.36
N ARG A 109 5.46 -14.66 11.13
CA ARG A 109 4.01 -14.56 11.35
C ARG A 109 3.23 -15.58 10.55
N VAL A 110 3.50 -15.68 9.25
CA VAL A 110 2.83 -16.66 8.36
C VAL A 110 3.07 -18.09 8.84
N MET A 111 4.32 -18.42 9.19
CA MET A 111 4.69 -19.75 9.69
C MET A 111 3.99 -20.08 11.01
N LEU A 112 3.89 -19.12 11.93
CA LEU A 112 3.16 -19.27 13.19
C LEU A 112 1.66 -19.47 12.96
N VAL A 113 1.04 -18.68 12.07
CA VAL A 113 -0.37 -18.86 11.68
C VAL A 113 -0.61 -20.26 11.12
N LEU A 114 0.24 -20.74 10.21
CA LEU A 114 0.10 -22.07 9.62
C LEU A 114 0.26 -23.17 10.67
N LYS A 115 1.25 -23.05 11.56
CA LYS A 115 1.54 -24.04 12.62
C LYS A 115 0.43 -24.12 13.65
N LYS A 116 -0.12 -22.97 14.09
CA LYS A 116 -1.13 -22.89 15.16
C LYS A 116 -2.56 -22.69 14.66
N ARG A 117 -2.81 -22.84 13.36
CA ARG A 117 -4.09 -22.54 12.69
C ARG A 117 -5.32 -23.08 13.44
N LYS A 118 -5.29 -24.34 13.87
CA LYS A 118 -6.43 -24.96 14.59
C LYS A 118 -6.71 -24.28 15.93
N ALA A 119 -5.67 -23.98 16.70
CA ALA A 119 -5.80 -23.33 18.00
C ALA A 119 -6.29 -21.87 17.84
N ILE A 120 -5.74 -21.15 16.85
CA ILE A 120 -6.19 -19.79 16.50
C ILE A 120 -7.67 -19.81 16.11
N ASP A 121 -8.06 -20.73 15.21
CA ASP A 121 -9.43 -20.82 14.73
C ASP A 121 -10.41 -21.15 15.87
N GLN A 122 -10.01 -22.01 16.82
CA GLN A 122 -10.80 -22.34 18.02
C GLN A 122 -10.94 -21.14 18.97
N LEU A 123 -9.86 -20.39 19.21
CA LEU A 123 -9.90 -19.18 20.04
C LEU A 123 -10.84 -18.14 19.42
N LEU A 124 -10.72 -17.91 18.11
CA LEU A 124 -11.56 -16.97 17.38
C LEU A 124 -13.04 -17.39 17.41
N ASP A 125 -13.36 -18.65 17.14
CA ASP A 125 -14.73 -19.17 17.25
C ASP A 125 -15.29 -19.00 18.68
N GLY A 126 -14.44 -19.11 19.71
CA GLY A 126 -14.84 -18.94 21.11
C GLY A 126 -15.21 -17.51 21.49
N VAL A 127 -14.60 -16.51 20.85
CA VAL A 127 -14.92 -15.09 21.08
C VAL A 127 -15.94 -14.53 20.09
N MET A 128 -16.33 -15.29 19.07
CA MET A 128 -17.30 -14.86 18.06
C MET A 128 -18.72 -15.25 18.48
N GLU A 129 -19.49 -14.29 19.00
CA GLU A 129 -20.90 -14.50 19.35
C GLU A 129 -21.78 -14.54 18.10
N GLY A 130 -22.38 -15.70 17.80
CA GLY A 130 -23.32 -15.87 16.68
C GLY A 130 -22.69 -15.99 15.29
N TRP A 131 -21.36 -15.86 15.19
CA TRP A 131 -20.60 -15.99 13.95
C TRP A 131 -19.61 -17.15 14.04
N ARG A 132 -19.37 -17.79 12.90
CA ARG A 132 -18.31 -18.81 12.75
C ARG A 132 -17.21 -18.21 11.92
N LEU A 133 -15.96 -18.39 12.33
CA LEU A 133 -14.80 -17.93 11.58
C LEU A 133 -14.84 -18.44 10.14
N THR A 134 -15.24 -19.70 9.93
CA THR A 134 -15.34 -20.33 8.60
C THR A 134 -16.30 -19.65 7.63
N ARG A 135 -17.29 -18.89 8.14
CA ARG A 135 -18.28 -18.16 7.33
C ARG A 135 -17.79 -16.78 6.87
N LEU A 136 -16.69 -16.29 7.44
CA LEU A 136 -16.13 -15.00 7.05
C LEU A 136 -15.41 -15.09 5.69
N PRO A 137 -15.34 -13.97 4.95
CA PRO A 137 -14.42 -13.81 3.82
C PRO A 137 -13.00 -14.26 4.18
N ARG A 138 -12.27 -14.79 3.19
CA ARG A 138 -10.93 -15.32 3.43
C ARG A 138 -10.00 -14.27 4.04
N ILE A 139 -10.04 -13.05 3.51
CA ILE A 139 -9.19 -11.95 3.95
C ILE A 139 -9.44 -11.60 5.42
N ASP A 140 -10.70 -11.51 5.85
CA ASP A 140 -11.07 -11.19 7.22
C ASP A 140 -10.58 -12.24 8.22
N ARG A 141 -10.68 -13.52 7.86
CA ARG A 141 -10.14 -14.60 8.69
C ARG A 141 -8.63 -14.50 8.83
N ASP A 142 -7.95 -14.18 7.74
CA ASP A 142 -6.48 -14.13 7.71
C ASP A 142 -5.98 -12.91 8.51
N ILE A 143 -6.68 -11.77 8.46
CA ILE A 143 -6.42 -10.60 9.32
C ILE A 143 -6.60 -10.96 10.80
N LEU A 144 -7.71 -11.59 11.17
CA LEU A 144 -7.96 -11.99 12.56
C LEU A 144 -6.91 -13.00 13.07
N ARG A 145 -6.48 -13.93 12.22
CA ARG A 145 -5.43 -14.91 12.57
C ARG A 145 -4.09 -14.24 12.82
N LEU A 146 -3.71 -13.27 12.00
CA LEU A 146 -2.49 -12.49 12.20
C LEU A 146 -2.54 -11.73 13.54
N ALA A 147 -3.67 -11.07 13.82
CA ALA A 147 -3.85 -10.34 15.07
C ALA A 147 -3.71 -11.25 16.31
N VAL A 148 -4.26 -12.47 16.25
CA VAL A 148 -4.10 -13.45 17.34
C VAL A 148 -2.64 -13.84 17.54
N ILE A 149 -1.88 -14.12 16.47
CA ILE A 149 -0.45 -14.44 16.57
C ILE A 149 0.36 -13.28 17.13
N ASP A 150 0.06 -12.05 16.71
CA ASP A 150 0.74 -10.86 17.21
C ASP A 150 0.53 -10.68 18.72
N LEU A 151 -0.69 -10.96 19.20
CA LEU A 151 -1.05 -10.90 20.62
C LEU A 151 -0.47 -12.06 21.44
N SER A 152 -0.56 -13.30 20.94
CA SER A 152 -0.25 -14.50 21.73
C SER A 152 1.22 -14.91 21.68
N GLU A 153 1.85 -14.85 20.51
CA GLU A 153 3.20 -15.39 20.29
C GLU A 153 4.26 -14.29 20.24
N LEU A 154 3.93 -13.15 19.64
CA LEU A 154 4.90 -12.07 19.43
C LEU A 154 4.85 -11.01 20.53
N HIS A 155 3.95 -11.16 21.51
CA HIS A 155 3.77 -10.25 22.64
C HIS A 155 3.65 -8.78 22.21
N THR A 156 3.05 -8.56 21.04
CA THR A 156 2.81 -7.22 20.50
C THR A 156 1.80 -6.51 21.42
N PRO A 157 2.03 -5.25 21.82
CA PRO A 157 1.07 -4.52 22.62
C PRO A 157 -0.32 -4.54 21.99
N ALA A 158 -1.36 -4.84 22.78
CA ALA A 158 -2.69 -5.10 22.24
C ALA A 158 -3.25 -3.95 21.41
N ALA A 159 -2.99 -2.71 21.83
CA ALA A 159 -3.37 -1.52 21.08
C ALA A 159 -2.74 -1.47 19.67
N VAL A 160 -1.47 -1.86 19.56
CA VAL A 160 -0.74 -1.88 18.28
C VAL A 160 -1.28 -3.00 17.39
N ALA A 161 -1.34 -4.24 17.89
CA ALA A 161 -1.85 -5.38 17.11
C ALA A 161 -3.28 -5.16 16.60
N CYS A 162 -4.13 -4.53 17.41
CA CYS A 162 -5.49 -4.21 17.00
C CYS A 162 -5.53 -3.08 15.97
N ASN A 163 -4.73 -2.02 16.15
CA ASN A 163 -4.65 -0.94 15.16
C ASN A 163 -4.21 -1.47 13.79
N GLU A 164 -3.14 -2.27 13.74
CA GLU A 164 -2.66 -2.86 12.49
C GLU A 164 -3.70 -3.76 11.81
N ALA A 165 -4.41 -4.58 12.58
CA ALA A 165 -5.49 -5.41 12.04
C ALA A 165 -6.65 -4.58 11.45
N VAL A 166 -6.96 -3.44 12.07
CA VAL A 166 -7.98 -2.51 11.57
C VAL A 166 -7.52 -1.80 10.31
N GLU A 167 -6.27 -1.36 10.25
CA GLU A 167 -5.67 -0.77 9.05
C GLU A 167 -5.65 -1.77 7.87
N LEU A 168 -5.31 -3.03 8.12
CA LEU A 168 -5.43 -4.09 7.10
C LEU A 168 -6.87 -4.27 6.63
N ALA A 169 -7.84 -4.20 7.54
CA ALA A 169 -9.26 -4.29 7.18
C ALA A 169 -9.73 -3.05 6.38
N HIS A 170 -9.20 -1.86 6.65
CA HIS A 170 -9.44 -0.67 5.82
C HIS A 170 -8.94 -0.83 4.39
N ARG A 171 -7.81 -1.49 4.21
CA ARG A 171 -7.22 -1.70 2.88
C ARG A 171 -7.86 -2.82 2.09
N PHE A 172 -8.27 -3.91 2.76
CA PHE A 172 -8.61 -5.16 2.07
C PHE A 172 -9.98 -5.74 2.39
N SER A 173 -10.76 -5.12 3.28
CA SER A 173 -12.10 -5.58 3.67
C SER A 173 -13.16 -4.51 3.41
N ASP A 174 -14.42 -4.92 3.43
CA ASP A 174 -15.55 -4.01 3.28
C ASP A 174 -15.95 -3.35 4.63
N GLU A 175 -16.93 -2.43 4.58
CA GLU A 175 -17.41 -1.72 5.77
C GLU A 175 -17.96 -2.67 6.85
N GLN A 176 -18.58 -3.78 6.45
CA GLN A 176 -19.16 -4.75 7.36
C GLN A 176 -18.08 -5.59 8.03
N GLY A 177 -17.09 -6.05 7.26
CA GLY A 177 -15.91 -6.78 7.73
C GLY A 177 -15.09 -5.94 8.71
N ARG A 178 -14.86 -4.66 8.43
CA ARG A 178 -14.19 -3.73 9.37
C ARG A 178 -14.87 -3.65 10.73
N LYS A 179 -16.19 -3.46 10.77
CA LYS A 179 -16.95 -3.40 12.03
C LYS A 179 -16.89 -4.73 12.80
N MET A 180 -16.99 -5.84 12.07
CA MET A 180 -16.91 -7.17 12.63
C MET A 180 -15.52 -7.44 13.24
N ILE A 181 -14.44 -7.16 12.51
CA ILE A 181 -13.05 -7.33 12.98
C ILE A 181 -12.82 -6.52 14.26
N ASN A 182 -13.19 -5.25 14.26
CA ASN A 182 -13.12 -4.40 15.47
C ASN A 182 -13.85 -5.00 16.67
N GLY A 183 -15.07 -5.52 16.46
CA GLY A 183 -15.84 -6.16 17.50
C GLY A 183 -15.18 -7.43 18.06
N VAL A 184 -14.61 -8.26 17.19
CA VAL A 184 -13.88 -9.48 17.59
C VAL A 184 -12.62 -9.15 18.36
N LEU A 185 -11.81 -8.19 17.89
CA LEU A 185 -10.57 -7.76 18.55
C LEU A 185 -10.81 -7.22 19.96
N ARG A 186 -11.89 -6.45 20.16
CA ARG A 186 -12.27 -5.95 21.48
C ARG A 186 -12.60 -7.09 22.45
N ARG A 187 -13.24 -8.16 21.98
CA ARG A 187 -13.55 -9.34 22.81
C ARG A 187 -12.29 -10.16 23.10
N LEU A 188 -11.38 -10.29 22.13
CA LEU A 188 -10.08 -10.96 22.33
C LEU A 188 -9.26 -10.30 23.45
N GLN A 189 -9.25 -8.97 23.53
CA GLN A 189 -8.54 -8.23 24.59
C GLN A 189 -9.10 -8.50 25.99
N ASN A 190 -10.39 -8.83 26.10
CA ASN A 190 -11.07 -9.08 27.37
C ASN A 190 -11.06 -10.56 27.78
N ALA A 191 -10.55 -11.46 26.92
CA ALA A 191 -10.52 -12.89 27.20
C ALA A 191 -9.35 -13.24 28.14
N PRO A 192 -9.57 -14.03 29.21
CA PRO A 192 -8.50 -14.41 30.13
C PRO A 192 -7.53 -15.40 29.44
N SER A 193 -6.25 -15.04 29.45
CA SER A 193 -5.08 -15.78 28.91
C SER A 193 -5.11 -16.10 27.41
N LEU A 194 -4.47 -15.24 26.62
CA LEU A 194 -4.20 -15.40 25.19
C LEU A 194 -3.11 -16.44 24.85
N VAL A 195 -2.65 -17.27 25.80
CA VAL A 195 -1.56 -18.21 25.56
C VAL A 195 -2.09 -19.44 24.81
N LEU A 196 -1.72 -19.56 23.53
CA LEU A 196 -2.05 -20.74 22.71
C LEU A 196 -1.12 -21.90 23.10
N SER A 197 -1.65 -22.87 23.86
CA SER A 197 -0.98 -24.12 24.24
C SER A 197 -0.72 -25.07 23.06
#